data_AF-A0A8B6H950-F1
#
_entry.id   AF-A0A8B6H950-F1
#
_cell.length_a   1.000
_cell.length_b   1.000
_cell.length_c   1.000
_cell.angle_alpha   90.00
_cell.angle_beta   90.00
_cell.angle_gamma   90.00
#
_symmetry.space_group_name_H-M   'P 1'
#
loop_
_entity.id
_entity.type
_entity.pdbx_description
1 polymer ?
#
loop_
_entity_poly.entity_id
_entity_poly.type
_entity_poly.pdbx_seq_one_letter_code
_entity_poly.pdbx_strand_id
1 'polypeptide(L)'
;MAAALDNQIPSKLMVAAIDFGTTYTGFGYSMRDTYQSEPLRIWTKHWGSSGGGPALVSEKTPTVLLLNPDKTFHSFGYDAEDKYSDLAQEDEHIGWYYFKHFKMTLYHEKINRTISLRTDQGLELPALEVFKHSISYIKGLVLDELRNRGVLETAVMQEKEIGWVLTVPAIWDFTAKQFMREAAKLVS
;
A
#
# COMPACT_ATOMS: atom_id res chain seq x y z
N MET A 1 -15.21 -26.75 -2.81
CA MET A 1 -14.21 -27.79 -3.13
C MET A 1 -13.45 -27.29 -4.35
N ALA A 2 -12.28 -26.68 -4.17
CA ALA A 2 -11.50 -26.14 -5.30
C ALA A 2 -10.42 -27.17 -5.65
N ALA A 3 -10.47 -27.68 -6.88
CA ALA A 3 -9.45 -28.54 -7.43
C ALA A 3 -8.17 -27.72 -7.66
N ALA A 4 -7.07 -28.15 -7.06
CA ALA A 4 -5.74 -27.63 -7.34
C ALA A 4 -5.34 -28.09 -8.75
N LEU A 5 -5.33 -27.15 -9.70
CA LEU A 5 -4.53 -27.29 -10.89
C LEU A 5 -3.10 -26.88 -10.51
N ASP A 6 -2.27 -27.91 -10.39
CA ASP A 6 -0.85 -27.88 -10.16
C ASP A 6 -0.16 -27.14 -11.32
N ASN A 7 -0.04 -25.82 -11.20
CA ASN A 7 0.90 -25.04 -11.99
C ASN A 7 2.05 -24.69 -11.04
N GLN A 8 3.24 -25.22 -11.35
CA GLN A 8 4.49 -24.95 -10.64
C GLN A 8 4.76 -23.44 -10.58
N ILE A 9 4.22 -22.78 -9.56
CA ILE A 9 4.73 -21.50 -9.09
C ILE A 9 6.10 -21.85 -8.52
N PRO A 10 7.23 -21.27 -9.01
CA PRO A 10 8.51 -21.41 -8.34
C PRO A 10 8.27 -21.08 -6.88
N SER A 11 8.52 -22.05 -6.03
CA SER A 11 8.11 -21.95 -4.64
C SER A 11 8.69 -20.64 -4.10
N LYS A 12 7.84 -19.67 -3.73
CA LYS A 12 8.28 -18.35 -3.25
C LYS A 12 8.94 -18.52 -1.89
N LEU A 13 10.15 -18.00 -1.72
CA LEU A 13 10.90 -18.14 -0.46
C LEU A 13 10.28 -17.28 0.66
N MET A 14 9.52 -16.26 0.28
CA MET A 14 8.80 -15.38 1.19
C MET A 14 7.42 -15.05 0.63
N VAL A 15 6.46 -14.75 1.51
CA VAL A 15 5.22 -14.05 1.16
C VAL A 15 5.16 -12.71 1.89
N ALA A 16 4.79 -11.66 1.18
CA ALA A 16 4.46 -10.35 1.73
C ALA A 16 3.00 -10.01 1.38
N ALA A 17 2.20 -9.74 2.40
CA ALA A 17 0.80 -9.39 2.28
C ALA A 17 0.61 -7.91 2.65
N ILE A 18 0.04 -7.15 1.71
CA ILE A 18 -0.33 -5.75 1.90
C ILE A 18 -1.83 -5.71 2.20
N ASP A 19 -2.15 -5.27 3.42
CA ASP A 19 -3.52 -4.92 3.78
C ASP A 19 -3.80 -3.49 3.35
N PHE A 20 -4.34 -3.31 2.14
CA PHE A 20 -4.66 -2.00 1.61
C PHE A 20 -6.09 -1.60 2.01
N GLY A 21 -6.26 -1.09 3.23
CA GLY A 21 -7.56 -0.71 3.76
C GLY A 21 -8.10 0.61 3.20
N THR A 22 -9.31 0.98 3.59
CA THR A 22 -9.90 2.28 3.26
C THR A 22 -9.33 3.40 4.13
N THR A 23 -9.19 3.12 5.42
CA THR A 23 -8.72 4.10 6.42
C THR A 23 -7.25 3.92 6.75
N TYR A 24 -6.81 2.67 6.87
CA TYR A 24 -5.46 2.32 7.28
C TYR A 24 -4.89 1.22 6.39
N THR A 25 -3.61 1.36 6.05
CA THR A 25 -2.82 0.40 5.29
C THR A 25 -1.70 -0.16 6.16
N GLY A 26 -1.45 -1.46 6.05
CA GLY A 26 -0.33 -2.12 6.69
C GLY A 26 0.19 -3.27 5.85
N PHE A 27 1.26 -3.91 6.31
CA PHE A 27 1.76 -5.12 5.68
C PHE A 27 2.30 -6.10 6.71
N GLY A 28 2.26 -7.37 6.34
CA GLY A 28 2.92 -8.45 7.07
C GLY A 28 3.68 -9.34 6.10
N TYR A 29 4.75 -9.97 6.55
CA TYR A 29 5.49 -10.94 5.74
C TYR A 29 5.95 -12.12 6.57
N SER A 30 6.22 -13.24 5.89
CA SER A 30 6.81 -14.43 6.49
C SER A 30 7.67 -15.18 5.47
N MET A 31 8.79 -15.71 5.95
CA MET A 31 9.65 -16.62 5.22
C MET A 31 9.04 -18.01 5.21
N ARG A 32 9.26 -18.78 4.14
CA ARG A 32 8.79 -20.17 4.09
C ARG A 32 9.31 -20.99 5.26
N ASP A 33 10.61 -20.94 5.52
CA ASP A 33 11.23 -21.78 6.53
C ASP A 33 10.67 -21.45 7.93
N THR A 34 10.45 -20.16 8.20
CA THR A 34 9.78 -19.72 9.42
C THR A 34 8.32 -20.16 9.46
N TYR A 35 7.57 -20.08 8.37
CA TYR A 35 6.20 -20.58 8.33
C TYR A 35 6.13 -22.09 8.60
N GLN A 36 7.12 -22.87 8.16
CA GLN A 36 7.18 -24.31 8.41
C GLN A 36 7.44 -24.65 9.88
N SER A 37 8.28 -23.89 10.57
CA SER A 37 8.59 -24.13 11.99
C SER A 37 7.63 -23.42 12.95
N GLU A 38 7.18 -22.22 12.60
CA GLU A 38 6.38 -21.30 13.42
C GLU A 38 5.32 -20.58 12.56
N PRO A 39 4.21 -21.26 12.16
CA PRO A 39 3.23 -20.72 11.21
C PRO A 39 2.58 -19.38 11.58
N LEU A 40 2.54 -19.06 12.89
CA LEU A 40 1.95 -17.83 13.42
C LEU A 40 2.95 -16.68 13.55
N ARG A 41 4.22 -16.91 13.25
CA ARG A 41 5.26 -15.89 13.29
C ARG A 41 5.21 -15.03 12.03
N ILE A 42 4.55 -13.89 12.15
CA ILE A 42 4.41 -12.87 11.11
C ILE A 42 5.18 -11.62 11.53
N TRP A 43 5.96 -11.06 10.61
CA TRP A 43 6.62 -9.78 10.83
C TRP A 43 5.79 -8.65 10.24
N THR A 44 5.61 -7.59 11.01
CA THR A 44 4.93 -6.35 10.64
C THR A 44 5.85 -5.17 10.89
N LYS A 45 5.57 -4.04 10.25
CA LYS A 45 6.20 -2.77 10.60
C LYS A 45 5.42 -2.12 11.75
N HIS A 46 6.14 -1.44 12.61
CA HIS A 46 5.59 -0.62 13.68
C HIS A 46 5.79 0.86 13.32
N TRP A 47 4.70 1.62 13.29
CA TRP A 47 4.68 3.06 13.05
C TRP A 47 4.57 3.78 14.39
N GLY A 48 5.50 4.69 14.66
CA GLY A 48 5.40 5.63 15.77
C GLY A 48 4.70 6.92 15.30
N SER A 49 3.82 7.48 16.13
CA SER A 49 3.33 8.84 15.90
C SER A 49 4.43 9.85 16.24
N SER A 50 4.64 10.83 15.36
CA SER A 50 5.60 11.95 15.49
C SER A 50 5.29 12.88 16.68
N GLY A 51 4.13 12.75 17.32
CA GLY A 51 3.64 13.67 18.34
C GLY A 51 3.99 13.24 19.77
N GLY A 52 5.23 13.47 20.22
CA GLY A 52 5.71 13.79 21.59
C GLY A 52 5.18 13.07 22.86
N GLY A 53 4.17 12.21 22.80
CA GLY A 53 3.64 11.40 23.89
C GLY A 53 4.11 9.95 23.82
N PRO A 54 3.66 9.06 24.73
CA PRO A 54 3.97 7.64 24.61
C PRO A 54 3.43 7.17 23.26
N ALA A 55 4.35 6.87 22.33
CA ALA A 55 4.00 6.52 20.96
C ALA A 55 2.98 5.38 21.00
N LEU A 56 1.75 5.64 20.57
CA LEU A 56 0.81 4.59 20.23
C LEU A 56 1.42 3.89 19.02
N VAL A 57 2.17 2.83 19.28
CA VAL A 57 2.79 2.00 18.25
C VAL A 57 1.65 1.35 17.48
N SER A 58 1.49 1.74 16.22
CA SER A 58 0.48 1.19 15.32
C SER A 58 1.14 0.20 14.36
N GLU A 59 0.45 -0.88 14.01
CA GLU A 59 0.86 -1.80 12.93
C GLU A 59 0.37 -1.33 11.55
N LYS A 60 -0.21 -0.13 11.48
CA LYS A 60 -0.74 0.46 10.26
C LYS A 60 -0.49 1.96 10.21
N THR A 61 -0.49 2.49 9.00
CA THR A 61 -0.44 3.92 8.70
C THR A 61 -1.72 4.34 7.97
N PRO A 62 -2.19 5.59 8.09
CA PRO A 62 -3.34 6.08 7.34
C PRO A 62 -3.25 5.78 5.83
N THR A 63 -4.37 5.45 5.19
CA THR A 63 -4.44 5.31 3.72
C THR A 63 -4.63 6.69 3.10
N VAL A 64 -3.55 7.48 3.14
CA VAL A 64 -3.52 8.88 2.73
C VAL A 64 -2.32 9.08 1.81
N LEU A 65 -2.55 9.69 0.65
CA LEU A 65 -1.52 10.02 -0.33
C LEU A 65 -1.45 11.53 -0.48
N LEU A 66 -0.24 12.09 -0.40
CA LEU A 66 0.04 13.47 -0.73
C LEU A 66 0.98 13.53 -1.94
N LEU A 67 0.59 14.27 -2.97
CA LEU A 67 1.43 14.59 -4.12
C LEU A 67 1.71 16.09 -4.17
N ASN A 68 2.89 16.41 -4.67
CA ASN A 68 3.29 17.78 -5.00
C ASN A 68 2.35 18.39 -6.06
N PRO A 69 2.33 19.72 -6.24
CA PRO A 69 1.54 20.37 -7.29
C PRO A 69 1.86 19.89 -8.72
N ASP A 70 3.08 19.41 -8.96
CA ASP A 70 3.50 18.80 -10.23
C ASP A 70 3.07 17.32 -10.39
N LYS A 71 2.26 16.82 -9.44
CA LYS A 71 1.72 15.45 -9.35
C LYS A 71 2.76 14.37 -9.03
N THR A 72 4.00 14.75 -8.68
CA THR A 72 4.99 13.78 -8.20
C THR A 72 4.70 13.35 -6.77
N PHE A 73 5.09 12.11 -6.42
CA PHE A 73 4.92 11.58 -5.08
C PHE A 73 5.66 12.45 -4.04
N HIS A 74 4.97 12.85 -2.98
CA HIS A 74 5.60 13.49 -1.83
C HIS A 74 5.67 12.54 -0.64
N SER A 75 4.51 12.16 -0.08
CA SER A 75 4.45 11.29 1.10
C SER A 75 3.16 10.46 1.15
N PHE A 76 3.14 9.49 2.06
CA PHE A 76 1.99 8.63 2.32
C PHE A 76 1.84 8.36 3.82
N GLY A 77 0.61 8.18 4.30
CA GLY A 77 0.34 7.85 5.69
C GLY A 77 0.48 9.03 6.64
N TYR A 78 1.01 8.81 7.85
CA TYR A 78 1.20 9.87 8.85
C TYR A 78 1.99 11.07 8.29
N ASP A 79 3.08 10.83 7.56
CA ASP A 79 3.87 11.89 6.92
C ASP A 79 3.07 12.72 5.89
N ALA A 80 2.02 12.16 5.29
CA ALA A 80 1.11 12.89 4.40
C ALA A 80 0.09 13.71 5.19
N GLU A 81 -0.45 13.17 6.28
CA GLU A 81 -1.37 13.90 7.16
C GLU A 81 -0.64 15.07 7.86
N ASP A 82 0.52 14.82 8.45
CA ASP A 82 1.35 15.82 9.13
C ASP A 82 1.74 16.95 8.16
N LYS A 83 2.31 16.61 7.00
CA LYS A 83 2.73 17.61 6.01
C LYS A 83 1.56 18.45 5.49
N TYR A 84 0.42 17.83 5.17
CA TYR A 84 -0.73 18.58 4.66
C TYR A 84 -1.34 19.48 5.74
N SER A 85 -1.34 19.03 7.00
CA SER A 85 -1.75 19.84 8.14
C SER A 85 -0.86 21.08 8.30
N ASP A 86 0.46 20.92 8.22
CA ASP A 86 1.41 22.04 8.31
C ASP A 86 1.19 23.06 7.17
N LEU A 87 1.06 22.57 5.92
CA LEU A 87 0.75 23.41 4.77
C LEU A 87 -0.59 24.14 4.91
N ALA A 88 -1.59 23.50 5.53
CA ALA A 88 -2.90 24.10 5.74
C ALA A 88 -2.89 25.19 6.81
N GLN A 89 -2.05 25.05 7.85
CA GLN A 89 -1.88 26.09 8.88
C GLN A 89 -1.23 27.37 8.34
N GLU A 90 -0.41 27.25 7.29
CA GLU A 90 0.29 28.36 6.63
C GLU A 90 -0.39 28.82 5.32
N ASP A 91 -1.58 28.30 4.99
CA ASP A 91 -2.30 28.55 3.73
C ASP A 91 -1.53 28.17 2.43
N GLU A 92 -0.52 27.31 2.54
CA GLU A 92 0.35 26.85 1.44
C GLU A 92 -0.11 25.52 0.79
N HIS A 93 -1.20 24.93 1.29
CA HIS A 93 -1.75 23.66 0.81
C HIS A 93 -2.40 23.75 -0.60
N ILE A 94 -2.65 24.96 -1.11
CA ILE A 94 -3.32 25.17 -2.39
C ILE A 94 -2.52 24.55 -3.54
N GLY A 95 -3.17 23.72 -4.34
CA GLY A 95 -2.56 23.05 -5.49
C GLY A 95 -1.91 21.69 -5.16
N TRP A 96 -1.79 21.33 -3.88
CA TRP A 96 -1.36 19.99 -3.48
C TRP A 96 -2.47 18.96 -3.67
N TYR A 97 -2.08 17.74 -4.07
CA TYR A 97 -3.05 16.67 -4.25
C TYR A 97 -3.11 15.80 -3.00
N TYR A 98 -4.09 16.07 -2.14
CA TYR A 98 -4.32 15.32 -0.91
C TYR A 98 -5.49 14.35 -1.09
N PHE A 99 -5.18 13.05 -1.11
CA PHE A 99 -6.17 11.98 -1.28
C PHE A 99 -6.32 11.17 0.01
N LYS A 100 -7.54 11.15 0.55
CA LYS A 100 -7.93 10.33 1.71
C LYS A 100 -9.22 9.57 1.40
N HIS A 101 -9.35 8.35 1.95
CA HIS A 101 -10.52 7.47 1.75
C HIS A 101 -10.87 7.14 0.29
N PHE A 102 -9.94 7.36 -0.65
CA PHE A 102 -10.14 7.20 -2.09
C PHE A 102 -10.45 5.75 -2.51
N LYS A 103 -10.17 4.76 -1.64
CA LYS A 103 -10.56 3.37 -1.87
C LYS A 103 -12.08 3.19 -1.98
N MET A 104 -12.87 4.07 -1.36
CA MET A 104 -14.34 4.00 -1.41
C MET A 104 -14.92 4.29 -2.80
N THR A 105 -14.20 4.98 -3.67
CA THR A 105 -14.61 5.20 -5.06
C THR A 105 -14.80 3.86 -5.79
N LEU A 106 -13.96 2.87 -5.52
CA LEU A 106 -14.08 1.52 -6.09
C LEU A 106 -15.28 0.71 -5.54
N TYR A 107 -16.01 1.25 -4.57
CA TYR A 107 -17.23 0.63 -4.06
C TYR A 107 -18.49 1.38 -4.52
N HIS A 108 -18.43 2.71 -4.60
CA HIS A 108 -19.61 3.53 -4.87
C HIS A 108 -19.82 3.87 -6.35
N GLU A 109 -18.78 3.81 -7.17
CA GLU A 109 -18.85 4.29 -8.56
C GLU A 109 -18.75 3.16 -9.58
N LYS A 110 -19.23 3.45 -10.81
CA LYS A 110 -19.07 2.54 -11.94
C LYS A 110 -17.63 2.61 -12.46
N ILE A 111 -16.83 1.64 -12.04
CA ILE A 111 -15.41 1.59 -12.35
C ILE A 111 -15.15 1.35 -13.84
N ASN A 112 -14.25 2.15 -14.39
CA ASN A 112 -13.67 1.97 -15.72
C ASN A 112 -12.23 2.51 -15.70
N ARG A 113 -11.48 2.31 -16.78
CA ARG A 113 -10.05 2.72 -16.84
C ARG A 113 -9.83 4.24 -16.85
N THR A 114 -10.86 5.02 -17.14
CA THR A 114 -10.79 6.48 -17.24
C THR A 114 -11.34 7.20 -16.00
N ILE A 115 -11.65 6.45 -14.93
CA ILE A 115 -12.12 7.05 -13.69
C ILE A 115 -11.03 7.93 -13.07
N SER A 116 -11.40 9.15 -12.68
CA SER A 116 -10.55 10.11 -11.98
C SER A 116 -10.98 10.23 -10.53
N LEU A 117 -10.02 10.46 -9.65
CA LEU A 117 -10.26 10.83 -8.26
C LEU A 117 -10.12 12.34 -8.12
N ARG A 118 -11.02 12.94 -7.35
CA ARG A 118 -11.02 14.37 -7.04
C ARG A 118 -10.58 14.60 -5.59
N THR A 119 -9.74 15.61 -5.37
CA THR A 119 -9.40 16.11 -4.03
C THR A 119 -10.50 17.02 -3.48
N ASP A 120 -10.42 17.37 -2.21
CA ASP A 120 -11.26 18.40 -1.58
C ASP A 120 -11.14 19.78 -2.26
N GLN A 121 -9.95 20.11 -2.77
CA GLN A 121 -9.67 21.32 -3.55
C GLN A 121 -10.17 21.25 -5.01
N GLY A 122 -10.79 20.15 -5.43
CA GLY A 122 -11.34 19.98 -6.77
C GLY A 122 -10.33 19.51 -7.83
N LEU A 123 -9.07 19.28 -7.47
CA LEU A 123 -8.03 18.77 -8.37
C LEU A 123 -8.28 17.31 -8.72
N GLU A 124 -7.95 16.90 -9.95
CA GLU A 124 -8.22 15.54 -10.44
C GLU A 124 -6.95 14.80 -10.90
N LEU A 125 -6.93 13.49 -10.64
CA LEU A 125 -5.91 12.58 -11.16
C LEU A 125 -6.56 11.23 -11.54
N PRO A 126 -6.09 10.55 -12.61
CA PRO A 126 -6.56 9.20 -12.90
C PRO A 126 -6.44 8.28 -11.67
N ALA A 127 -7.49 7.53 -11.36
CA ALA A 127 -7.50 6.69 -10.16
C ALA A 127 -6.35 5.68 -10.17
N LEU A 128 -6.02 5.10 -11.34
CA LEU A 128 -4.90 4.17 -11.47
C LEU A 128 -3.58 4.78 -10.98
N GLU A 129 -3.33 6.07 -11.22
CA GLU A 129 -2.11 6.74 -10.78
C GLU A 129 -2.07 6.89 -9.25
N VAL A 130 -3.19 7.28 -8.62
CA VAL A 130 -3.30 7.38 -7.14
C VAL A 130 -3.03 6.03 -6.48
N PHE A 131 -3.65 4.96 -6.99
CA PHE A 131 -3.43 3.61 -6.47
C PHE A 131 -2.01 3.09 -6.76
N LYS A 132 -1.44 3.40 -7.94
CA LYS A 132 -0.06 3.05 -8.30
C LYS A 132 0.93 3.67 -7.30
N HIS A 133 0.84 4.98 -7.05
CA HIS A 133 1.70 5.66 -6.07
C HIS A 133 1.60 5.02 -4.69
N SER A 134 0.37 4.76 -4.24
CA SER A 134 0.10 4.18 -2.92
C SER A 134 0.68 2.76 -2.77
N ILE A 135 0.45 1.88 -3.77
CA ILE A 135 0.96 0.51 -3.76
C ILE A 135 2.49 0.50 -3.89
N SER A 136 3.06 1.36 -4.74
CA SER A 136 4.50 1.51 -4.92
C SER A 136 5.21 1.91 -3.64
N TYR A 137 4.65 2.85 -2.89
CA TYR A 137 5.23 3.28 -1.62
C TYR A 137 5.26 2.12 -0.60
N ILE A 138 4.13 1.42 -0.42
CA ILE A 138 4.06 0.32 0.57
C ILE A 138 4.94 -0.86 0.15
N LYS A 139 5.00 -1.19 -1.14
CA LYS A 139 5.94 -2.18 -1.67
C LYS A 139 7.38 -1.78 -1.36
N GLY A 140 7.74 -0.51 -1.58
CA GLY A 140 9.04 0.04 -1.24
C GLY A 140 9.37 -0.13 0.25
N LEU A 141 8.43 0.20 1.14
CA LEU A 141 8.61 0.00 2.59
C LEU A 141 8.88 -1.45 2.98
N VAL A 142 8.19 -2.40 2.35
CA VAL A 142 8.45 -3.84 2.58
C VAL A 142 9.89 -4.15 2.16
N LEU A 143 10.32 -3.71 0.98
CA LEU A 143 11.68 -3.97 0.49
C LEU A 143 12.76 -3.31 1.37
N ASP A 144 12.52 -2.09 1.86
CA ASP A 144 13.41 -1.40 2.80
C ASP A 144 13.51 -2.15 4.13
N GLU A 145 12.39 -2.60 4.69
CA GLU A 145 12.37 -3.40 5.92
C GLU A 145 13.18 -4.69 5.77
N LEU A 146 13.04 -5.37 4.62
CA LEU A 146 13.79 -6.58 4.32
C LEU A 146 15.29 -6.30 4.12
N ARG A 147 15.66 -5.19 3.46
CA ARG A 147 17.06 -4.75 3.35
C ARG A 147 17.66 -4.49 4.73
N ASN A 148 16.99 -3.70 5.56
CA ASN A 148 17.47 -3.30 6.88
C ASN A 148 17.65 -4.49 7.84
N ARG A 149 16.94 -5.59 7.60
CA ARG A 149 17.09 -6.85 8.35
C ARG A 149 18.17 -7.78 7.79
N GLY A 150 18.90 -7.36 6.75
CA GLY A 150 19.91 -8.18 6.07
C GLY A 150 19.32 -9.32 5.22
N VAL A 151 18.01 -9.34 5.00
CA VAL A 151 17.35 -10.43 4.24
C VAL A 151 17.68 -10.35 2.75
N LEU A 152 17.71 -9.14 2.19
CA LEU A 152 17.95 -8.90 0.76
C LEU A 152 19.44 -8.77 0.40
N GLU A 153 20.35 -8.79 1.38
CA GLU A 153 21.80 -8.65 1.14
C GLU A 153 22.47 -9.98 0.75
N THR A 154 21.79 -11.10 0.95
CA THR A 154 22.31 -12.40 0.52
C THR A 154 22.01 -12.61 -0.97
N ALA A 155 22.97 -13.16 -1.73
CA ALA A 155 22.81 -13.51 -3.15
C ALA A 155 21.65 -14.49 -3.46
N VAL A 156 20.88 -14.88 -2.45
CA VAL A 156 19.80 -15.87 -2.46
C VAL A 156 18.41 -15.23 -2.59
N MET A 157 18.21 -13.98 -2.13
CA MET A 157 16.88 -13.34 -2.10
C MET A 157 16.80 -12.16 -3.07
N GLN A 158 16.16 -12.41 -4.21
CA GLN A 158 15.75 -11.37 -5.17
C GLN A 158 14.27 -11.05 -4.98
N GLU A 159 13.82 -9.87 -5.39
CA GLU A 159 12.40 -9.48 -5.29
C GLU A 159 11.45 -10.52 -5.94
N LYS A 160 11.91 -11.19 -7.01
CA LYS A 160 11.17 -12.28 -7.67
C LYS A 160 10.86 -13.48 -6.75
N GLU A 161 11.60 -13.66 -5.66
CA GLU A 161 11.39 -14.73 -4.68
C GLU A 161 10.28 -14.40 -3.68
N ILE A 162 9.78 -13.15 -3.70
CA ILE A 162 8.67 -12.69 -2.88
C ILE A 162 7.34 -12.99 -3.60
N GLY A 163 6.44 -13.68 -2.91
CA GLY A 163 5.04 -13.78 -3.27
C GLY A 163 4.26 -12.59 -2.72
N TRP A 164 3.79 -11.71 -3.60
CA TRP A 164 2.99 -10.55 -3.21
C TRP A 164 1.51 -10.88 -3.13
N VAL A 165 0.89 -10.52 -2.01
CA VAL A 165 -0.56 -10.61 -1.80
C VAL A 165 -1.08 -9.20 -1.52
N LEU A 166 -2.10 -8.77 -2.27
CA LEU A 166 -2.79 -7.50 -2.05
C LEU A 166 -4.23 -7.79 -1.66
N THR A 167 -4.65 -7.36 -0.47
CA THR A 167 -6.01 -7.61 0.02
C THR A 167 -7.02 -6.71 -0.68
N VAL A 168 -8.19 -7.27 -0.94
CA VAL A 168 -9.36 -6.55 -1.47
C VAL A 168 -10.60 -7.00 -0.70
N PRO A 169 -11.57 -6.11 -0.41
CA PRO A 169 -12.80 -6.50 0.28
C PRO A 169 -13.57 -7.60 -0.45
N ALA A 170 -14.15 -8.54 0.30
CA ALA A 170 -14.90 -9.66 -0.26
C ALA A 170 -16.15 -9.21 -1.05
N ILE A 171 -16.84 -8.19 -0.53
CA ILE A 171 -18.07 -7.61 -1.08
C ILE A 171 -17.89 -6.85 -2.41
N TRP A 172 -16.64 -6.61 -2.83
CA TRP A 172 -16.37 -5.93 -4.09
C TRP A 172 -16.74 -6.79 -5.30
N ASP A 173 -17.24 -6.11 -6.34
CA ASP A 173 -17.53 -6.74 -7.62
C ASP A 173 -16.24 -7.17 -8.34
N PHE A 174 -16.41 -7.86 -9.48
CA PHE A 174 -15.27 -8.30 -10.27
C PHE A 174 -14.46 -7.12 -10.83
N THR A 175 -15.12 -6.03 -11.23
CA THR A 175 -14.49 -4.87 -11.85
C THR A 175 -13.53 -4.17 -10.88
N ALA A 176 -13.94 -3.96 -9.63
CA ALA A 176 -13.13 -3.36 -8.58
C ALA A 176 -11.92 -4.23 -8.23
N LYS A 177 -12.13 -5.55 -8.16
CA LYS A 177 -11.05 -6.53 -7.96
C LYS A 177 -10.06 -6.54 -9.12
N GLN A 178 -10.53 -6.41 -10.36
CA GLN A 178 -9.66 -6.30 -11.54
C GLN A 178 -8.90 -4.97 -11.57
N PHE A 179 -9.54 -3.86 -11.23
CA PHE A 179 -8.88 -2.56 -11.12
C PHE A 179 -7.68 -2.62 -10.16
N MET A 180 -7.85 -3.21 -8.98
CA MET A 180 -6.75 -3.38 -8.02
C MET A 180 -5.61 -4.25 -8.58
N ARG A 181 -5.94 -5.29 -9.36
CA ARG A 181 -4.92 -6.12 -10.02
C ARG A 181 -4.17 -5.33 -11.09
N GLU A 182 -4.86 -4.49 -11.87
CA GLU A 182 -4.23 -3.62 -12.86
C GLU A 182 -3.30 -2.62 -12.17
N ALA A 183 -3.75 -1.94 -11.11
CA ALA A 183 -2.92 -1.03 -10.34
C ALA A 183 -1.67 -1.72 -9.77
N ALA A 184 -1.79 -2.94 -9.22
CA ALA A 184 -0.66 -3.70 -8.70
C ALA A 184 0.35 -4.11 -9.80
N LYS A 185 -0.11 -4.43 -11.02
CA LYS A 185 0.75 -4.77 -12.15
C LYS A 185 1.61 -3.61 -12.64
N LEU A 186 1.16 -2.37 -12.47
CA LEU A 186 1.95 -1.17 -12.83
C LEU A 186 3.17 -0.94 -11.91
N VAL A 187 3.22 -1.65 -10.79
CA VAL A 187 4.26 -1.55 -9.76
C VAL A 187 5.11 -2.83 -9.71
N SER A 188 4.73 -3.87 -10.45
CA SER A 188 5.32 -5.21 -10.39
C SER A 188 6.67 -5.27 -11.09
#